data_AF-A0A336N1X8-F1
#
_entry.id   AF-A0A336N1X8-F1
#
_cell.length_a   1.000
_cell.length_b   1.000
_cell.length_c   1.000
_cell.angle_alpha   90.00
_cell.angle_beta   90.00
_cell.angle_gamma   90.00
#
_symmetry.space_group_name_H-M   'P 1'
#
loop_
_entity.id
_entity.type
_entity.pdbx_description
1 polymer ?
#
loop_
_entity_poly.entity_id
_entity_poly.type
_entity_poly.pdbx_seq_one_letter_code
_entity_poly.pdbx_strand_id
1 'polypeptide(L)'
;MNKTVGSTLLVAGTMIGAGMLAMPLTSAGIGFSATLLLLLGLWALLTFTALLFVELYQTAPSDAGIGTLAEQYFGRPGRIISTAVLIIFLYALIAAYISGGGSLLADTLPTIIDDETTGKTAVLIFTVFFGAFIVIGTHSVDKINRLLFSP
;
A
#
# COMPACT_ATOMS: atom_id res chain seq x y z
N MET A 1 13.85 13.79 17.93
CA MET A 1 12.68 12.89 17.79
C MET A 1 13.14 11.47 18.12
N ASN A 2 12.42 10.73 18.96
CA ASN A 2 12.79 9.35 19.29
C ASN A 2 12.62 8.47 18.04
N LYS A 3 13.62 7.63 17.70
CA LYS A 3 13.66 6.87 16.44
C LYS A 3 12.42 5.98 16.24
N THR A 4 11.86 5.49 17.34
CA THR A 4 10.64 4.67 17.37
C THR A 4 9.42 5.41 16.81
N VAL A 5 9.22 6.68 17.21
CA VAL A 5 8.05 7.48 16.78
C VAL A 5 8.13 7.77 15.28
N GLY A 6 9.34 8.04 14.77
CA GLY A 6 9.56 8.24 13.33
C GLY A 6 9.23 6.99 12.52
N SER A 7 9.71 5.81 12.94
CA SER A 7 9.39 4.55 12.25
C SER A 7 7.91 4.18 12.31
N THR A 8 7.23 4.43 13.44
CA THR A 8 5.78 4.18 13.55
C THR A 8 4.98 5.08 12.61
N LEU A 9 5.33 6.36 12.50
CA LEU A 9 4.66 7.30 11.59
C LEU A 9 4.87 6.92 10.11
N LEU A 10 6.05 6.42 9.74
CA LEU A 10 6.30 5.91 8.39
C LEU A 10 5.38 4.72 8.07
N VAL A 11 5.29 3.74 8.96
CA VAL A 11 4.41 2.58 8.77
C VAL A 11 2.94 3.01 8.73
N ALA A 12 2.51 3.90 9.63
CA ALA A 12 1.16 4.45 9.62
C ALA A 12 0.84 5.18 8.31
N GLY A 13 1.80 5.96 7.77
CA GLY A 13 1.67 6.64 6.49
C GLY A 13 1.48 5.67 5.32
N THR A 14 2.15 4.51 5.32
CA THR A 14 1.95 3.48 4.28
C THR A 14 0.59 2.78 4.37
N MET A 15 -0.06 2.80 5.54
CA MET A 15 -1.41 2.25 5.72
C MET A 15 -2.52 3.22 5.27
N ILE A 16 -2.24 4.53 5.22
CA ILE A 16 -3.13 5.55 4.68
C ILE A 16 -2.93 5.61 3.16
N GLY A 17 -3.68 4.77 2.42
CA GLY A 17 -3.59 4.67 0.96
C GLY A 17 -4.85 5.15 0.21
N ALA A 18 -4.82 5.07 -1.12
CA ALA A 18 -5.95 5.41 -1.99
C ALA A 18 -7.25 4.65 -1.64
N GLY A 19 -7.12 3.46 -1.05
CA GLY A 19 -8.25 2.68 -0.55
C GLY A 19 -9.11 3.42 0.48
N MET A 20 -8.54 4.36 1.26
CA MET A 20 -9.32 5.15 2.22
C MET A 20 -10.30 6.13 1.54
N LEU A 21 -10.05 6.56 0.31
CA LEU A 21 -10.98 7.42 -0.44
C LEU A 21 -12.12 6.61 -1.07
N ALA A 22 -11.84 5.37 -1.48
CA ALA A 22 -12.83 4.47 -2.08
C ALA A 22 -13.75 3.80 -1.03
N MET A 23 -13.26 3.58 0.19
CA MET A 23 -14.01 2.86 1.23
C MET A 23 -15.34 3.53 1.62
N PRO A 24 -15.43 4.85 1.90
CA PRO A 24 -16.69 5.50 2.23
C PRO A 24 -17.75 5.36 1.12
N LEU A 25 -17.34 5.45 -0.15
CA LEU A 25 -18.23 5.33 -1.30
C LEU A 25 -18.82 3.92 -1.42
N THR A 26 -18.00 2.88 -1.24
CA THR A 26 -18.44 1.48 -1.30
C THR A 26 -19.25 1.04 -0.06
N SER A 27 -18.93 1.60 1.11
CA SER A 27 -19.59 1.30 2.38
C SER A 27 -20.96 1.99 2.53
N ALA A 28 -21.19 3.10 1.83
CA ALA A 28 -22.47 3.82 1.86
C ALA A 28 -23.67 2.91 1.53
N GLY A 29 -23.47 1.85 0.72
CA GLY A 29 -24.51 0.88 0.37
C GLY A 29 -24.83 -0.16 1.45
N ILE A 30 -23.95 -0.39 2.44
CA ILE A 30 -24.09 -1.45 3.45
C ILE A 30 -24.68 -0.91 4.77
N GLY A 31 -24.58 0.41 4.99
CA GLY A 31 -25.06 1.09 6.20
C GLY A 31 -23.99 1.24 7.27
N PHE A 32 -24.18 2.23 8.15
CA PHE A 32 -23.17 2.66 9.13
C PHE A 32 -22.80 1.57 10.13
N SER A 33 -23.79 0.90 10.74
CA SER A 33 -23.58 -0.11 11.78
C SER A 33 -22.83 -1.34 11.26
N ALA A 34 -23.22 -1.84 10.08
CA ALA A 34 -22.57 -2.97 9.44
C ALA A 34 -21.12 -2.63 9.04
N THR A 35 -20.89 -1.44 8.50
CA THR A 35 -19.54 -0.96 8.18
C THR A 35 -18.68 -0.84 9.43
N LEU A 36 -19.21 -0.28 10.52
CA LEU A 36 -18.48 -0.12 11.78
C LEU A 36 -18.04 -1.48 12.33
N LEU A 37 -18.94 -2.47 12.35
CA LEU A 37 -18.60 -3.83 12.77
C LEU A 37 -17.54 -4.48 11.87
N LEU A 38 -17.65 -4.28 10.55
CA LEU A 38 -16.67 -4.79 9.59
C LEU A 38 -15.29 -4.16 9.81
N LEU A 39 -15.23 -2.83 9.96
CA LEU A 39 -13.98 -2.11 10.23
C LEU A 39 -13.34 -2.54 11.56
N LEU A 40 -14.13 -2.68 12.63
CA LEU A 40 -13.63 -3.18 13.91
C LEU A 40 -13.12 -4.63 13.81
N GLY A 41 -13.82 -5.48 13.06
CA GLY A 41 -13.41 -6.86 12.80
C GLY A 41 -12.10 -6.96 12.01
N LEU A 42 -11.97 -6.19 10.93
CA LEU A 42 -10.74 -6.11 10.14
C LEU A 42 -9.59 -5.52 10.97
N TRP A 43 -9.84 -4.48 11.75
CA TRP A 43 -8.85 -3.89 12.64
C TRP A 43 -8.33 -4.91 13.65
N ALA A 44 -9.22 -5.69 14.29
CA ALA A 44 -8.83 -6.72 15.24
C ALA A 44 -8.00 -7.84 14.56
N LEU A 45 -8.42 -8.30 13.38
CA LEU A 45 -7.71 -9.32 12.59
C LEU A 45 -6.30 -8.86 12.17
N LEU A 46 -6.19 -7.63 11.67
CA LEU A 46 -4.91 -7.05 11.25
C LEU A 46 -3.99 -6.83 12.44
N THR A 47 -4.53 -6.37 13.57
CA THR A 47 -3.77 -6.19 14.82
C THR A 47 -3.25 -7.53 15.35
N PHE A 48 -4.09 -8.57 15.36
CA PHE A 48 -3.68 -9.92 15.75
C PHE A 48 -2.56 -10.45 14.86
N THR A 49 -2.70 -10.28 13.54
CA THR A 49 -1.66 -10.69 12.58
C THR A 49 -0.35 -9.93 12.80
N ALA A 50 -0.42 -8.62 13.08
CA ALA A 50 0.76 -7.82 13.39
C ALA A 50 1.47 -8.29 14.67
N LEU A 51 0.72 -8.65 15.72
CA LEU A 51 1.29 -9.21 16.95
C LEU A 51 2.01 -10.55 16.70
N LEU A 52 1.43 -11.43 15.87
CA LEU A 52 2.09 -12.68 15.46
C LEU A 52 3.39 -12.42 14.69
N PHE A 53 3.38 -11.44 13.78
CA PHE A 53 4.61 -11.05 13.08
C PHE A 53 5.67 -10.53 14.07
N VAL A 54 5.29 -9.70 15.04
CA VAL A 54 6.22 -9.21 16.07
C VAL A 54 6.85 -10.37 16.84
N GLU A 55 6.07 -11.37 17.25
CA GLU A 55 6.59 -12.56 17.92
C GLU A 55 7.56 -13.35 17.03
N LEU A 56 7.20 -13.55 15.75
CA LEU A 56 8.03 -14.25 14.76
C LEU A 56 9.38 -13.55 14.52
N TYR A 57 9.36 -12.21 14.45
CA TYR A 57 10.56 -11.41 14.23
C TYR A 57 11.46 -11.31 15.46
N GLN A 58 10.97 -11.59 16.67
CA GLN A 58 11.83 -11.63 17.87
C GLN A 58 12.82 -12.79 17.84
N THR A 59 12.45 -13.91 17.21
CA THR A 59 13.32 -15.08 17.06
C THR A 59 14.13 -15.07 15.76
N ALA A 60 13.89 -14.10 14.89
CA ALA A 60 14.51 -14.00 13.58
C ALA A 60 15.80 -13.16 13.62
N PRO A 61 16.80 -13.49 12.77
CA PRO A 61 17.94 -12.60 12.58
C PRO A 61 17.49 -11.27 11.97
N SER A 62 18.22 -10.19 12.27
CA SER A 62 17.82 -8.81 11.95
C SER A 62 17.78 -8.48 10.45
N ASP A 63 18.32 -9.36 9.60
CA ASP A 63 18.31 -9.27 8.13
C ASP A 63 17.30 -10.23 7.47
N ALA A 64 16.49 -10.95 8.25
CA ALA A 64 15.51 -11.89 7.73
C ALA A 64 14.34 -11.15 7.07
N GLY A 65 14.13 -11.41 5.78
CA GLY A 65 12.90 -11.06 5.07
C GLY A 65 11.79 -12.10 5.26
N ILE A 66 10.57 -11.74 4.83
CA ILE A 66 9.40 -12.65 4.92
C ILE A 66 9.67 -13.98 4.19
N GLY A 67 10.34 -13.95 3.04
CA GLY A 67 10.68 -15.17 2.29
C GLY A 67 11.71 -16.06 2.99
N THR A 68 12.68 -15.48 3.71
CA THR A 68 13.67 -16.26 4.49
C THR A 68 13.06 -16.80 5.78
N LEU A 69 12.14 -16.07 6.40
CA LEU A 69 11.31 -16.56 7.50
C LEU A 69 10.47 -17.75 7.04
N ALA A 70 9.80 -17.64 5.90
CA ALA A 70 9.05 -18.76 5.32
C ALA A 70 9.95 -19.96 5.02
N GLU A 71 11.22 -19.75 4.64
CA GLU A 71 12.20 -20.83 4.49
C GLU A 71 12.53 -21.53 5.81
N GLN A 72 12.68 -20.77 6.90
CA GLN A 72 13.01 -21.34 8.22
C GLN A 72 11.88 -22.23 8.77
N TYR A 73 10.62 -21.84 8.58
CA TYR A 73 9.48 -22.58 9.12
C TYR A 73 8.91 -23.64 8.15
N PHE A 74 8.91 -23.38 6.85
CA PHE A 74 8.26 -24.23 5.83
C PHE A 74 9.23 -24.79 4.77
N GLY A 75 10.53 -24.48 4.88
CA GLY A 75 11.55 -24.90 3.92
C GLY A 75 11.53 -24.14 2.59
N ARG A 76 12.34 -24.60 1.64
CA ARG A 76 12.45 -24.03 0.29
C ARG A 76 11.13 -23.81 -0.45
N PRO A 77 10.13 -24.72 -0.43
CA PRO A 77 8.86 -24.45 -1.11
C PRO A 77 8.11 -23.26 -0.47
N GLY A 78 8.16 -23.12 0.86
CA GLY A 78 7.57 -21.99 1.58
C GLY A 78 8.16 -20.64 1.18
N ARG A 79 9.48 -20.59 0.99
CA ARG A 79 10.17 -19.38 0.48
C ARG A 79 9.67 -18.97 -0.90
N ILE A 80 9.52 -19.91 -1.82
CA ILE A 80 9.07 -19.63 -3.19
C ILE A 80 7.65 -19.10 -3.16
N ILE A 81 6.75 -19.76 -2.44
CA ILE A 81 5.34 -19.35 -2.33
C ILE A 81 5.24 -17.96 -1.70
N SER A 82 5.91 -17.74 -0.56
CA SER A 82 5.89 -16.45 0.13
C SER A 82 6.42 -15.31 -0.75
N THR A 83 7.54 -15.55 -1.45
CA THR A 83 8.13 -14.55 -2.35
C THR A 83 7.21 -14.27 -3.55
N ALA A 84 6.60 -15.31 -4.13
CA ALA A 84 5.66 -15.15 -5.23
C ALA A 84 4.42 -14.35 -4.82
N VAL A 85 3.84 -14.67 -3.65
CA VAL A 85 2.71 -13.93 -3.07
C VAL A 85 3.10 -12.46 -2.86
N LEU A 86 4.29 -12.19 -2.32
CA LEU A 86 4.76 -10.83 -2.09
C LEU A 86 4.89 -10.04 -3.40
N ILE A 87 5.47 -10.63 -4.45
CA ILE A 87 5.63 -9.96 -5.75
C ILE A 87 4.26 -9.70 -6.40
N ILE A 88 3.36 -10.69 -6.40
CA ILE A 88 2.00 -10.54 -6.94
C ILE A 88 1.23 -9.47 -6.17
N PHE A 89 1.36 -9.46 -4.85
CA PHE A 89 0.74 -8.46 -3.98
C PHE A 89 1.26 -7.04 -4.29
N LEU A 90 2.58 -6.87 -4.42
CA LEU A 90 3.18 -5.58 -4.78
C LEU A 90 2.72 -5.10 -6.17
N TYR A 91 2.61 -6.00 -7.15
CA TYR A 91 2.07 -5.68 -8.46
C TYR A 91 0.60 -5.23 -8.36
N ALA A 92 -0.23 -5.99 -7.63
CA ALA A 92 -1.63 -5.65 -7.41
C ALA A 92 -1.79 -4.31 -6.70
N LEU A 93 -0.93 -3.99 -5.73
CA LEU A 93 -0.88 -2.69 -5.08
C LEU A 93 -0.57 -1.58 -6.08
N ILE A 94 0.50 -1.70 -6.88
CA ILE A 94 0.86 -0.70 -7.89
C ILE A 94 -0.31 -0.49 -8.86
N ALA A 95 -0.94 -1.56 -9.33
CA ALA A 95 -2.10 -1.49 -10.21
C ALA A 95 -3.29 -0.77 -9.55
N ALA A 96 -3.58 -1.07 -8.28
CA ALA A 96 -4.63 -0.41 -7.51
C ALA A 96 -4.34 1.09 -7.31
N TYR A 97 -3.09 1.46 -7.05
CA TYR A 97 -2.68 2.87 -6.93
C TYR A 97 -2.79 3.62 -8.26
N ILE A 98 -2.39 3.01 -9.38
CA ILE A 98 -2.54 3.60 -10.71
C ILE A 98 -4.03 3.76 -11.07
N SER A 99 -4.84 2.75 -10.80
CA SER A 99 -6.28 2.79 -11.10
C SER A 99 -7.00 3.82 -10.22
N GLY A 100 -6.79 3.79 -8.90
CA GLY A 100 -7.47 4.68 -7.97
C GLY A 100 -6.96 6.12 -8.04
N GLY A 101 -5.65 6.32 -8.21
CA GLY A 101 -5.07 7.65 -8.41
C GLY A 101 -5.44 8.26 -9.76
N GLY A 102 -5.42 7.44 -10.82
CA GLY A 102 -5.82 7.85 -12.17
C GLY A 102 -7.30 8.21 -12.28
N SER A 103 -8.20 7.49 -11.58
CA SER A 103 -9.62 7.84 -11.55
C SER A 103 -9.89 9.16 -10.82
N LEU A 104 -9.22 9.40 -9.68
CA LEU A 104 -9.31 10.69 -8.98
C LEU A 104 -8.80 11.84 -9.85
N LEU A 105 -7.72 11.62 -10.60
CA LEU A 105 -7.22 12.61 -11.56
C LEU A 105 -8.24 12.85 -12.68
N ALA A 106 -8.85 11.79 -13.23
CA ALA A 106 -9.89 11.89 -14.25
C ALA A 106 -11.09 12.72 -13.79
N ASP A 107 -11.55 12.52 -12.54
CA ASP A 107 -12.67 13.28 -11.96
C ASP A 107 -12.36 14.78 -11.80
N THR A 108 -11.08 15.15 -11.71
CA THR A 108 -10.65 16.56 -11.59
C THR A 108 -10.34 17.23 -12.92
N LEU A 109 -10.16 16.47 -14.01
CA LEU A 109 -9.87 17.03 -15.33
C LEU A 109 -11.18 17.38 -16.06
N PRO A 110 -11.21 18.48 -16.82
CA PRO A 110 -12.33 18.76 -17.72
C PRO A 110 -12.39 17.69 -18.82
N THR A 111 -13.61 17.31 -19.21
CA THR A 111 -13.84 16.31 -20.25
C THR A 111 -13.20 16.77 -21.56
N ILE A 112 -12.24 16.00 -22.07
CA ILE A 112 -11.45 16.41 -23.25
C ILE A 112 -12.21 16.06 -24.54
N ILE A 113 -12.70 14.81 -24.64
CA ILE A 113 -13.40 14.29 -25.83
C ILE A 113 -14.61 13.45 -25.40
N ASP A 114 -14.38 12.47 -24.52
CA ASP A 114 -15.38 11.57 -23.96
C ASP A 114 -14.89 11.08 -22.58
N ASP A 115 -15.78 10.62 -21.71
CA ASP A 115 -15.44 10.20 -20.34
C ASP A 115 -14.47 9.01 -20.34
N GLU A 116 -14.63 8.06 -21.26
CA GLU A 116 -13.74 6.89 -21.36
C GLU A 116 -12.33 7.29 -21.82
N THR A 117 -12.25 8.26 -22.74
CA THR A 117 -10.98 8.76 -23.30
C THR A 117 -10.25 9.63 -22.29
N THR A 118 -10.98 10.42 -21.51
CA THR A 118 -10.45 11.26 -20.43
C THR A 118 -9.90 10.38 -19.31
N GLY A 119 -10.61 9.31 -18.92
CA GLY A 119 -10.13 8.33 -17.94
C GLY A 119 -8.84 7.63 -18.36
N LYS A 120 -8.77 7.09 -19.58
CA LYS A 120 -7.54 6.44 -20.10
C LYS A 120 -6.36 7.39 -20.15
N THR A 121 -6.60 8.64 -20.56
CA THR A 121 -5.56 9.67 -20.65
C THR A 121 -5.08 10.10 -19.26
N ALA A 122 -5.98 10.27 -18.30
CA ALA A 122 -5.63 10.61 -16.92
C ALA A 122 -4.80 9.50 -16.24
N VAL A 123 -5.20 8.23 -16.41
CA VAL A 123 -4.42 7.08 -15.90
C VAL A 123 -3.02 7.03 -16.53
N LEU A 124 -2.91 7.32 -17.83
CA LEU A 124 -1.63 7.32 -18.54
C LEU A 124 -0.72 8.48 -18.08
N ILE A 125 -1.26 9.69 -17.94
CA ILE A 125 -0.54 10.85 -17.39
C ILE A 125 -0.09 10.56 -15.96
N PHE A 126 -0.97 10.04 -15.11
CA PHE A 126 -0.64 9.65 -13.74
C PHE A 126 0.51 8.64 -13.70
N THR A 127 0.41 7.59 -14.51
CA THR A 127 1.44 6.53 -14.58
C THR A 127 2.77 7.05 -15.07
N VAL A 128 2.80 7.86 -16.13
CA VAL A 128 4.04 8.42 -16.67
C VAL A 128 4.66 9.41 -15.70
N PHE A 129 3.87 10.28 -15.08
CA PHE A 129 4.35 11.27 -14.13
C PHE A 129 4.98 10.61 -12.90
N PHE A 130 4.24 9.76 -12.18
CA PHE A 130 4.76 9.08 -10.99
C PHE A 130 5.81 8.01 -11.33
N GLY A 131 5.64 7.31 -12.45
CA GLY A 131 6.62 6.34 -12.95
C GLY A 131 7.95 6.97 -13.29
N ALA A 132 7.96 8.18 -13.88
CA ALA A 132 9.18 8.92 -14.15
C ALA A 132 9.96 9.24 -12.86
N PHE A 133 9.29 9.61 -11.76
CA PHE A 133 9.95 9.82 -10.46
C PHE A 133 10.63 8.56 -9.93
N ILE A 134 10.03 7.39 -10.14
CA ILE A 134 10.61 6.11 -9.72
C ILE A 134 11.84 5.77 -10.58
N VAL A 135 11.77 5.98 -11.90
CA VAL A 135 12.86 5.66 -12.84
C VAL A 135 14.03 6.64 -12.73
N ILE A 136 13.79 7.93 -12.50
CA ILE A 136 14.82 8.97 -12.44
C ILE A 136 15.67 8.86 -11.16
N GLY A 137 15.20 8.17 -10.12
CA GLY A 137 16.10 7.69 -9.08
C GLY A 137 15.43 7.39 -7.76
N THR A 138 15.77 6.23 -7.19
CA THR A 138 15.53 5.87 -5.79
C THR A 138 16.01 6.97 -4.82
N HIS A 139 17.02 7.76 -5.20
CA HIS A 139 17.54 8.89 -4.44
C HIS A 139 16.59 10.11 -4.41
N SER A 140 15.77 10.32 -5.45
CA SER A 140 14.74 11.36 -5.48
C SER A 140 13.54 10.94 -4.63
N VAL A 141 13.15 9.67 -4.70
CA VAL A 141 12.10 9.09 -3.84
C VAL A 141 12.52 9.15 -2.37
N ASP A 142 13.78 8.82 -2.05
CA ASP A 142 14.30 8.90 -0.68
C ASP A 142 14.38 10.36 -0.16
N LYS A 143 14.71 11.34 -1.01
CA LYS A 143 14.64 12.77 -0.66
C LYS A 143 13.22 13.25 -0.41
N ILE A 144 12.25 12.88 -1.26
CA ILE A 144 10.85 13.24 -1.07
C ILE A 144 10.30 12.58 0.21
N ASN A 145 10.60 11.30 0.43
CA ASN A 145 10.23 10.59 1.65
C ASN A 145 10.82 11.26 2.90
N ARG A 146 12.11 11.62 2.87
CA ARG A 146 12.74 12.38 3.97
C ARG A 146 12.16 13.78 4.16
N LEU A 147 11.68 14.43 3.11
CA LEU A 147 11.08 15.78 3.19
C LEU A 147 9.64 15.73 3.71
N LEU A 148 8.85 14.74 3.31
CA LEU A 148 7.49 14.48 3.79
C LEU A 148 7.46 14.04 5.26
N PHE A 149 8.49 13.31 5.70
CA PHE A 149 8.61 12.80 7.07
C PHE A 149 9.70 13.50 7.89
N SER A 150 10.27 14.60 7.37
CA SER A 150 11.01 15.56 8.19
C SER A 150 9.99 16.37 9.00
N PRO A 151 10.22 16.61 10.30
CA PRO A 151 9.46 17.61 11.03
C PRO A 151 9.59 19.00 10.39
#